data_AF-A0A397W631-F1
#
_entry.id   AF-A0A397W631-F1
#
_cell.length_a   1.000
_cell.length_b   1.000
_cell.length_c   1.000
_cell.angle_alpha   90.00
_cell.angle_beta   90.00
_cell.angle_gamma   90.00
#
_symmetry.space_group_name_H-M   'P 1'
#
loop_
_entity.id
_entity.type
_entity.pdbx_description
1 polymer ?
#
loop_
_entity_poly.entity_id
_entity_poly.type
_entity_poly.pdbx_seq_one_letter_code
_entity_poly.pdbx_strand_id
1 'polypeptide(L)'
;MDNSFDITNDKAFKKDMIKGAAKALIEKAIYPENSQIKSEAEKYVQKNYAEYFEKFTLKDWNVYYLLQKIRSLQGTLMNKIKETLFSVYGNLIEPINNKAKPDEVLMWNKSTKTNKCYQKLFKELEEDSDETYMTRILNKICQMAKFHLKK
;
A
#
# COMPACT_ATOMS: atom_id res chain seq x y z
N MET A 1 33.56 1.28 -23.19
CA MET A 1 32.67 2.37 -22.74
C MET A 1 31.55 1.72 -21.98
N ASP A 2 31.71 1.58 -20.66
CA ASP A 2 30.64 1.12 -19.77
C ASP A 2 29.72 2.30 -19.51
N ASN A 3 28.66 2.42 -20.31
CA ASN A 3 27.52 3.24 -19.95
C ASN A 3 26.78 2.50 -18.83
N SER A 4 27.29 2.60 -17.60
CA SER A 4 26.56 2.27 -16.39
C SER A 4 25.38 3.23 -16.31
N PHE A 5 24.24 2.83 -16.89
CA PHE A 5 22.99 3.54 -16.74
C PHE A 5 22.61 3.46 -15.27
N ASP A 6 22.82 4.56 -14.56
CA ASP A 6 22.49 4.69 -13.14
C ASP A 6 20.97 4.81 -12.97
N ILE A 7 20.27 3.69 -13.16
CA ILE A 7 18.83 3.57 -12.95
C ILE A 7 18.47 3.82 -11.47
N THR A 8 19.45 3.80 -10.55
CA THR A 8 19.23 4.21 -9.16
C THR A 8 19.04 5.70 -9.02
N ASN A 9 19.30 6.51 -10.05
CA ASN A 9 18.86 7.91 -10.13
C ASN A 9 17.67 8.11 -11.08
N ASP A 10 17.20 7.05 -11.73
CA ASP A 10 16.01 7.11 -12.55
C ASP A 10 14.75 7.32 -11.69
N LYS A 11 14.21 8.54 -11.83
CA LYS A 11 13.04 8.99 -11.09
C LYS A 11 11.77 8.22 -11.48
N ALA A 12 11.68 7.72 -12.71
CA ALA A 12 10.52 6.98 -13.19
C ALA A 12 10.50 5.58 -12.58
N PHE A 13 11.63 4.87 -12.59
CA PHE A 13 11.81 3.58 -11.96
C PHE A 13 11.53 3.63 -10.46
N LYS A 14 12.12 4.58 -9.72
CA LYS A 14 11.83 4.77 -8.28
C LYS A 14 10.34 4.95 -8.02
N LYS A 15 9.67 5.79 -8.82
CA LYS A 15 8.25 6.09 -8.67
C LYS A 15 7.38 4.88 -8.99
N ASP A 16 7.70 4.14 -10.04
CA ASP A 16 6.97 2.94 -10.44
C ASP A 16 7.06 1.87 -9.36
N MET A 17 8.28 1.59 -8.91
CA MET A 17 8.50 0.60 -7.86
C MET A 17 7.83 0.97 -6.54
N ILE A 18 7.91 2.23 -6.09
CA ILE A 18 7.21 2.68 -4.86
C ILE A 18 5.71 2.43 -4.99
N LYS A 19 5.11 2.71 -6.15
CA LYS A 19 3.67 2.49 -6.40
C LYS A 19 3.34 1.01 -6.44
N GLY A 20 4.13 0.21 -7.14
CA GLY A 20 3.96 -1.22 -7.28
C GLY A 20 4.02 -1.95 -5.94
N ALA A 21 5.07 -1.68 -5.15
CA ALA A 21 5.24 -2.22 -3.82
C ALA A 21 4.10 -1.79 -2.89
N ALA A 22 3.75 -0.49 -2.87
CA ALA A 22 2.65 0.02 -2.03
C ALA A 22 1.29 -0.64 -2.38
N LYS A 23 1.04 -0.89 -3.67
CA LYS A 23 -0.17 -1.60 -4.12
C LYS A 23 -0.18 -3.06 -3.65
N ALA A 24 0.91 -3.79 -3.85
CA ALA A 24 1.01 -5.18 -3.39
C ALA A 24 0.92 -5.30 -1.85
N LEU A 25 1.45 -4.32 -1.13
CA LEU A 25 1.39 -4.26 0.34
C LEU A 25 -0.03 -4.04 0.85
N ILE A 26 -0.78 -3.12 0.25
CA ILE A 26 -2.11 -2.76 0.76
C ILE A 26 -3.13 -3.89 0.57
N GLU A 27 -2.90 -4.77 -0.40
CA GLU A 27 -3.68 -6.00 -0.61
C GLU A 27 -3.40 -7.07 0.46
N LYS A 28 -2.24 -7.01 1.15
CA LYS A 28 -1.80 -8.03 2.11
C LYS A 28 -1.88 -7.58 3.57
N ALA A 29 -1.60 -6.30 3.83
CA ALA A 29 -1.49 -5.78 5.18
C ALA A 29 -1.87 -4.30 5.23
N ILE A 30 -2.74 -3.98 6.18
CA ILE A 30 -3.15 -2.60 6.46
C ILE A 30 -1.99 -1.82 7.11
N TYR A 31 -1.23 -2.46 7.99
CA TYR A 31 -0.09 -1.88 8.71
C TYR A 31 1.12 -2.81 8.60
N PRO A 32 1.88 -2.72 7.51
CA PRO A 32 3.00 -3.60 7.28
C PRO A 32 4.22 -3.19 8.10
N GLU A 33 4.92 -4.19 8.58
CA GLU A 33 6.23 -4.02 9.20
C GLU A 33 7.29 -3.64 8.16
N ASN A 34 8.41 -3.07 8.62
CA ASN A 34 9.53 -2.74 7.72
C ASN A 34 10.01 -3.94 6.89
N SER A 35 9.99 -5.14 7.49
CA SER A 35 10.33 -6.41 6.84
C SER A 35 9.40 -6.73 5.68
N GLN A 36 8.09 -6.57 5.87
CA GLN A 36 7.07 -6.78 4.84
C GLN A 36 7.21 -5.75 3.71
N ILE A 37 7.41 -4.48 4.05
CA ILE A 37 7.60 -3.42 3.04
C ILE A 37 8.82 -3.73 2.18
N LYS A 38 9.94 -4.13 2.81
CA LYS A 38 11.17 -4.51 2.11
C LYS A 38 10.94 -5.71 1.18
N SER A 39 10.31 -6.77 1.69
CA SER A 39 10.05 -7.99 0.92
C SER A 39 9.17 -7.73 -0.31
N GLU A 40 8.13 -6.90 -0.19
CA GLU A 40 7.24 -6.61 -1.32
C GLU A 40 7.90 -5.70 -2.37
N ALA A 41 8.77 -4.78 -1.94
CA ALA A 41 9.60 -4.00 -2.86
C ALA A 41 10.56 -4.91 -3.65
N GLU A 42 11.24 -5.83 -2.97
CA GLU A 42 12.14 -6.81 -3.59
C GLU A 42 11.40 -7.68 -4.61
N LYS A 43 10.25 -8.26 -4.23
CA LYS A 43 9.42 -9.07 -5.14
C LYS A 43 8.97 -8.28 -6.36
N TYR A 44 8.59 -7.01 -6.19
CA TYR A 44 8.17 -6.17 -7.32
C TYR A 44 9.33 -5.92 -8.30
N VAL A 45 10.52 -5.58 -7.79
CA VAL A 45 11.71 -5.39 -8.63
C VAL A 45 12.09 -6.69 -9.31
N GLN A 46 12.15 -7.80 -8.58
CA GLN A 46 12.49 -9.10 -9.15
C GLN A 46 11.53 -9.51 -10.27
N LYS A 47 10.23 -9.23 -10.11
CA LYS A 47 9.21 -9.60 -11.11
C LYS A 47 9.24 -8.72 -12.37
N ASN A 48 9.43 -7.41 -12.22
CA ASN A 48 9.27 -6.45 -13.33
C ASN A 48 10.60 -5.96 -13.92
N TYR A 49 11.71 -6.17 -13.19
CA TYR A 49 13.04 -5.64 -13.48
C TYR A 49 14.11 -6.71 -13.15
N ALA A 50 13.85 -7.97 -13.51
CA ALA A 50 14.69 -9.13 -13.18
C ALA A 50 16.15 -8.96 -13.63
N GLU A 51 16.36 -8.39 -14.82
CA GLU A 51 17.67 -8.09 -15.40
C GLU A 51 18.52 -7.11 -14.57
N TYR A 52 17.84 -6.31 -13.74
CA TYR A 52 18.46 -5.37 -12.82
C TYR A 52 18.64 -5.99 -11.45
N PHE A 53 17.72 -6.85 -11.02
CA PHE A 53 17.74 -7.46 -9.69
C PHE A 53 19.06 -8.20 -9.37
N GLU A 54 19.63 -8.92 -10.34
CA GLU A 54 20.92 -9.61 -10.17
C GLU A 54 22.12 -8.67 -10.05
N LYS A 55 22.02 -7.46 -10.62
CA LYS A 55 23.07 -6.44 -10.61
C LYS A 55 22.99 -5.49 -9.41
N PHE A 56 21.92 -5.58 -8.62
CA PHE A 56 21.64 -4.64 -7.52
C PHE A 56 21.70 -5.30 -6.16
N THR A 57 22.41 -4.67 -5.22
CA THR A 57 22.28 -5.00 -3.80
C THR A 57 21.42 -3.94 -3.10
N LEU A 58 20.55 -4.35 -2.17
CA LEU A 58 19.74 -3.39 -1.39
C LEU A 58 20.57 -2.38 -0.59
N LYS A 59 21.87 -2.63 -0.40
CA LYS A 59 22.80 -1.66 0.21
C LYS A 59 23.01 -0.41 -0.65
N ASP A 60 22.89 -0.53 -1.97
CA ASP A 60 23.02 0.59 -2.92
C ASP A 60 21.82 1.55 -2.83
N TRP A 61 20.78 1.13 -2.13
CA TRP A 61 19.57 1.92 -1.94
C TRP A 61 19.60 2.58 -0.58
N ASN A 62 19.14 3.84 -0.54
CA ASN A 62 18.71 4.44 0.71
C ASN A 62 17.39 3.78 1.14
N VAL A 63 17.49 2.53 1.65
CA VAL A 63 16.37 1.69 2.09
C VAL A 63 15.44 2.48 2.99
N TYR A 64 16.01 3.32 3.85
CA TYR A 64 15.26 4.19 4.73
C TYR A 64 14.38 5.21 3.97
N TYR A 65 14.92 5.89 2.96
CA TYR A 65 14.16 6.81 2.11
C TYR A 65 12.97 6.13 1.42
N LEU A 66 13.19 4.93 0.88
CA LEU A 66 12.14 4.22 0.15
C LEU A 66 11.08 3.61 1.06
N LEU A 67 11.49 3.07 2.21
CA LEU A 67 10.56 2.65 3.26
C LEU A 67 9.66 3.81 3.68
N GLN A 68 10.22 5.00 3.89
CA GLN A 68 9.43 6.19 4.22
C GLN A 68 8.46 6.56 3.11
N LYS A 69 8.87 6.52 1.83
CA LYS A 69 7.99 6.86 0.69
C LYS A 69 6.86 5.83 0.50
N ILE A 70 7.16 4.55 0.60
CA ILE A 70 6.14 3.48 0.51
C ILE A 70 5.15 3.62 1.68
N ARG A 71 5.65 3.82 2.91
CA ARG A 71 4.80 4.06 4.09
C ARG A 71 3.92 5.30 3.95
N SER A 72 4.46 6.41 3.44
CA SER A 72 3.71 7.64 3.22
C SER A 72 2.59 7.46 2.18
N LEU A 73 2.89 6.81 1.06
CA LEU A 73 1.91 6.52 0.02
C LEU A 73 0.82 5.58 0.54
N GLN A 74 1.22 4.55 1.30
CA GLN A 74 0.29 3.64 1.96
C GLN A 74 -0.60 4.37 2.96
N GLY A 75 -0.06 5.24 3.79
CA GLY A 75 -0.85 6.04 4.74
C GLY A 75 -1.91 6.90 4.02
N THR A 76 -1.55 7.44 2.85
CA THR A 76 -2.48 8.21 2.01
C THR A 76 -3.58 7.34 1.43
N LEU A 77 -3.24 6.17 0.87
CA LEU A 77 -4.26 5.22 0.39
C LEU A 77 -5.16 4.76 1.55
N MET A 78 -4.58 4.49 2.72
CA MET A 78 -5.33 4.03 3.87
C MET A 78 -6.32 5.07 4.37
N ASN A 79 -5.93 6.34 4.40
CA ASN A 79 -6.88 7.41 4.74
C ASN A 79 -8.07 7.43 3.78
N LYS A 80 -7.84 7.29 2.47
CA LYS A 80 -8.93 7.20 1.48
C LYS A 80 -9.80 5.96 1.66
N ILE A 81 -9.20 4.82 2.01
CA ILE A 81 -9.95 3.59 2.32
C ILE A 81 -10.80 3.81 3.57
N LYS A 82 -10.25 4.39 4.64
CA LYS A 82 -11.00 4.72 5.87
C LYS A 82 -12.15 5.67 5.60
N GLU A 83 -11.93 6.74 4.82
CA GLU A 83 -12.99 7.67 4.41
C GLU A 83 -14.10 6.95 3.64
N THR A 84 -13.73 6.10 2.68
CA THR A 84 -14.70 5.30 1.92
C THR A 84 -15.45 4.31 2.82
N LEU A 85 -14.74 3.67 3.75
CA LEU A 85 -15.29 2.71 4.69
C LEU A 85 -16.31 3.39 5.63
N PHE A 86 -15.96 4.55 6.21
CA PHE A 86 -16.87 5.36 7.01
C PHE A 86 -18.06 5.86 6.18
N SER A 87 -17.86 6.24 4.92
CA SER A 87 -18.97 6.62 4.04
C SER A 87 -19.94 5.47 3.76
N VAL A 88 -19.46 4.21 3.72
CA VAL A 88 -20.28 3.02 3.41
C VAL A 88 -20.91 2.42 4.66
N TYR A 89 -20.15 2.30 5.74
CA TYR A 89 -20.57 1.61 6.97
C TYR A 89 -21.03 2.56 8.08
N GLY A 90 -20.81 3.88 7.94
CA GLY A 90 -21.26 4.89 8.89
C GLY A 90 -20.88 4.59 10.34
N ASN A 91 -21.88 4.50 11.20
CA ASN A 91 -21.74 4.31 12.65
C ASN A 91 -21.42 2.85 13.06
N LEU A 92 -21.33 1.92 12.10
CA LEU A 92 -20.99 0.51 12.39
C LEU A 92 -19.51 0.33 12.77
N ILE A 93 -18.67 1.32 12.46
CA ILE A 93 -17.27 1.36 12.85
C ILE A 93 -17.16 2.25 14.09
N GLU A 94 -16.46 1.76 15.12
CA GLU A 94 -16.19 2.59 16.29
C GLU A 94 -15.41 3.83 15.86
N PRO A 95 -15.94 5.05 16.06
CA PRO A 95 -15.25 6.27 15.65
C PRO A 95 -13.95 6.40 16.43
N ILE A 96 -12.88 6.80 15.75
CA ILE A 96 -11.61 7.14 16.40
C ILE A 96 -11.36 8.64 16.27
N ASN A 97 -11.00 9.27 17.39
CA ASN A 97 -10.69 10.69 17.43
C ASN A 97 -9.43 10.99 16.59
N ASN A 98 -9.44 12.07 15.81
CA ASN A 98 -8.26 12.52 15.08
C ASN A 98 -7.12 13.01 15.99
N LYS A 99 -7.41 13.27 17.28
CA LYS A 99 -6.44 13.56 18.34
C LYS A 99 -5.99 12.33 19.14
N ALA A 100 -6.40 11.13 18.72
CA ALA A 100 -6.05 9.89 19.42
C ALA A 100 -4.53 9.70 19.46
N LYS A 101 -4.03 9.28 20.61
CA LYS A 101 -2.62 8.94 20.81
C LYS A 101 -2.26 7.68 20.01
N PRO A 102 -0.97 7.47 19.67
CA PRO A 102 -0.54 6.26 18.96
C PRO A 102 -1.03 4.95 19.60
N ASP A 103 -1.01 4.87 20.93
CA ASP A 103 -1.45 3.68 21.67
C ASP A 103 -2.97 3.47 21.57
N GLU A 104 -3.77 4.54 21.56
CA GLU A 104 -5.21 4.48 21.39
C GLU A 104 -5.57 4.01 19.96
N VAL A 105 -4.83 4.48 18.96
CA VAL A 105 -4.94 4.01 17.57
C VAL A 105 -4.56 2.54 17.45
N LEU A 106 -3.50 2.12 18.14
CA LEU A 106 -3.07 0.72 18.17
C LEU A 106 -4.14 -0.18 18.80
N MET A 107 -4.70 0.23 19.94
CA MET A 107 -5.76 -0.50 20.64
C MET A 107 -7.05 -0.58 19.82
N TRP A 108 -7.45 0.53 19.18
CA TRP A 108 -8.59 0.56 18.28
C TRP A 108 -8.41 -0.37 17.07
N ASN A 109 -7.22 -0.38 16.45
CA ASN A 109 -6.90 -1.30 15.36
C ASN A 109 -6.97 -2.77 15.80
N LYS A 110 -6.57 -3.07 17.05
CA LYS A 110 -6.65 -4.41 17.64
C LYS A 110 -8.04 -4.79 18.14
N SER A 111 -9.00 -3.87 18.15
CA SER A 111 -10.35 -4.16 18.63
C SER A 111 -11.03 -5.19 17.73
N THR A 112 -11.73 -6.15 18.34
CA THR A 112 -12.37 -7.25 17.62
C THR A 112 -13.40 -6.75 16.61
N LYS A 113 -14.13 -5.68 16.93
CA LYS A 113 -15.15 -5.10 16.02
C LYS A 113 -14.51 -4.44 14.81
N THR A 114 -13.48 -3.64 15.04
CA THR A 114 -12.71 -2.97 13.99
C THR A 114 -12.05 -4.00 13.08
N ASN A 115 -11.40 -5.01 13.66
CA ASN A 115 -10.77 -6.08 12.90
C ASN A 115 -11.79 -6.90 12.09
N LYS A 116 -12.97 -7.23 12.65
CA LYS A 116 -14.05 -7.92 11.91
C LYS A 116 -14.56 -7.11 10.72
N CYS A 117 -14.72 -5.79 10.88
CA CYS A 117 -15.12 -4.92 9.77
C CYS A 117 -14.04 -4.84 8.69
N TYR A 118 -12.76 -4.78 9.09
CA TYR A 118 -11.65 -4.80 8.15
C TYR A 118 -11.51 -6.14 7.42
N GLN A 119 -11.67 -7.28 8.10
CA GLN A 119 -11.61 -8.60 7.47
C GLN A 119 -12.67 -8.77 6.38
N LYS A 120 -13.86 -8.16 6.55
CA LYS A 120 -14.88 -8.17 5.49
C LYS A 120 -14.42 -7.50 4.20
N LEU A 121 -13.41 -6.62 4.24
CA LEU A 121 -12.87 -6.01 3.02
C LEU A 121 -12.11 -7.00 2.14
N PHE A 122 -11.44 -7.96 2.77
CA PHE A 122 -10.62 -8.96 2.08
C PHE A 122 -11.38 -10.26 1.81
N LYS A 123 -12.65 -10.36 2.24
CA LYS A 123 -13.50 -11.49 1.86
C LYS A 123 -13.86 -11.40 0.39
N GLU A 124 -13.82 -12.55 -0.26
CA GLU A 124 -14.32 -12.76 -1.61
C GLU A 124 -15.80 -12.42 -1.67
N LEU A 125 -16.20 -11.76 -2.74
CA LEU A 125 -17.59 -11.36 -2.95
C LEU A 125 -18.46 -12.51 -3.45
N GLU A 126 -17.85 -13.41 -4.20
CA GLU A 126 -18.42 -14.63 -4.73
C GLU A 126 -17.42 -15.76 -4.47
N GLU A 127 -17.90 -16.98 -4.29
CA GLU A 127 -17.05 -18.16 -4.09
C GLU A 127 -16.12 -18.34 -5.30
N ASP A 128 -14.83 -18.56 -5.06
CA ASP A 128 -13.77 -18.72 -6.08
C ASP A 128 -13.49 -17.46 -6.94
N SER A 129 -13.88 -16.28 -6.45
CA SER A 129 -13.59 -15.00 -7.11
C SER A 129 -12.37 -14.30 -6.50
N ASP A 130 -11.44 -13.85 -7.35
CA ASP A 130 -10.35 -12.93 -6.95
C ASP A 130 -10.87 -11.54 -6.51
N GLU A 131 -12.17 -11.26 -6.72
CA GLU A 131 -12.77 -9.96 -6.43
C GLU A 131 -13.26 -9.85 -4.98
N THR A 132 -12.63 -8.93 -4.25
CA THR A 132 -12.99 -8.55 -2.87
C THR A 132 -13.52 -7.12 -2.82
N TYR A 133 -14.19 -6.74 -1.72
CA TYR A 133 -14.54 -5.33 -1.47
C TYR A 133 -13.32 -4.40 -1.55
N MET A 134 -12.15 -4.87 -1.09
CA MET A 134 -10.89 -4.14 -1.16
C MET A 134 -10.47 -3.89 -2.60
N THR A 135 -10.48 -4.92 -3.46
CA THR A 135 -10.12 -4.77 -4.87
C THR A 135 -11.08 -3.82 -5.60
N ARG A 136 -12.38 -3.85 -5.31
CA ARG A 136 -13.37 -2.88 -5.83
C ARG A 136 -13.10 -1.44 -5.36
N ILE A 137 -12.80 -1.25 -4.08
CA ILE A 137 -12.45 0.07 -3.52
C ILE A 137 -11.17 0.60 -4.18
N LEU A 138 -10.13 -0.23 -4.29
CA LEU A 138 -8.88 0.12 -4.96
C LEU A 138 -9.12 0.48 -6.43
N ASN A 139 -9.95 -0.28 -7.15
CA ASN A 139 -10.32 0.03 -8.53
C ASN A 139 -11.04 1.39 -8.64
N LYS A 140 -12.00 1.68 -7.75
CA LYS A 140 -12.66 3.00 -7.71
C LYS A 140 -11.70 4.13 -7.39
N ILE A 141 -10.83 3.99 -6.38
CA ILE A 141 -9.83 5.00 -6.03
C ILE A 141 -8.85 5.22 -7.19
N CYS A 142 -8.39 4.15 -7.83
CA CYS A 142 -7.51 4.22 -9.00
C CYS A 142 -8.20 4.87 -10.21
N GLN A 143 -9.49 4.61 -10.43
CA GLN A 143 -10.27 5.30 -11.47
C GLN A 143 -10.46 6.79 -11.14
N MET A 144 -10.79 7.14 -9.89
CA MET A 144 -10.90 8.54 -9.44
C MET A 144 -9.57 9.30 -9.57
N ALA A 145 -8.45 8.65 -9.27
CA ALA A 145 -7.11 9.23 -9.46
C ALA A 145 -6.78 9.47 -10.94
N LYS A 146 -7.32 8.65 -11.87
CA LYS A 146 -7.17 8.87 -13.33
C LYS A 146 -8.03 10.05 -13.81
N PHE A 147 -9.20 10.31 -13.22
CA PHE A 147 -10.02 11.48 -13.56
C PHE A 147 -9.36 12.81 -13.18
N HIS A 148 -8.57 12.84 -12.11
CA HIS A 148 -7.83 14.05 -11.69
C HIS A 148 -6.52 14.31 -12.43
N LEU A 149 -6.12 13.44 -13.38
CA LEU A 149 -4.95 13.63 -14.25
C LEU A 149 -5.31 14.04 -15.69
N LYS A 150 -6.59 14.33 -15.96
CA LYS A 150 -7.02 15.03 -17.17
C LYS A 150 -7.42 16.46 -16.81
N LYS A 151 -6.43 17.33 -16.65
CA LYS A 151 -6.55 18.75 -16.96
C LYS A 151 -5.18 19.35 -17.22
#